data_AF-A0A2H3P3X2-F1
#
_entry.id   AF-A0A2H3P3X2-F1
#
_cell.length_a   1.000
_cell.length_b   1.000
_cell.length_c   1.000
_cell.angle_alpha   90.00
_cell.angle_beta   90.00
_cell.angle_gamma   90.00
#
_symmetry.space_group_name_H-M   'P 1'
#
loop_
_entity.id
_entity.type
_entity.pdbx_description
1 polymer ?
#
loop_
_entity_poly.entity_id
_entity_poly.type
_entity_poly.pdbx_seq_one_letter_code
_entity_poly.pdbx_strand_id
1 'polypeptide(L)'
;MLKPLEEFYCDTCDQLINSPSEGMVEWIEATGEPAHSFNIVHHVPHSPRVDPNVPRSVEPRPQGCYQHHDKSHRSDVGLSNFTGEKGLVMLLHFIDIGPYHAPNYDGVSFENGREFTELFRRVQLPYYEEARRHWDKAKRDGFFDGSNEMWIYQPDVLKDVVKRYT
;
A
#
# COMPACT_ATOMS: atom_id res chain seq x y z
N MET A 1 14.45 -10.20 5.61
CA MET A 1 14.60 -9.18 4.57
C MET A 1 13.74 -9.56 3.39
N LEU A 2 12.68 -8.80 3.19
CA LEU A 2 11.83 -8.86 2.02
C LEU A 2 12.64 -8.54 0.76
N LYS A 3 12.19 -9.06 -0.38
CA LYS A 3 12.59 -8.54 -1.69
C LYS A 3 11.92 -7.17 -1.90
N PRO A 4 12.69 -6.07 -1.95
CA PRO A 4 12.12 -4.72 -1.98
C PRO A 4 11.21 -4.53 -3.20
N LEU A 5 10.03 -3.94 -2.99
CA LEU A 5 9.02 -3.66 -4.02
C LEU A 5 8.46 -4.90 -4.74
N GLU A 6 8.85 -6.10 -4.32
CA GLU A 6 8.33 -7.38 -4.81
C GLU A 6 7.47 -8.08 -3.76
N GLU A 7 7.83 -7.96 -2.49
CA GLU A 7 7.13 -8.60 -1.36
C GLU A 7 6.54 -7.54 -0.42
N PHE A 8 5.32 -7.80 0.09
CA PHE A 8 4.56 -6.85 0.92
C PHE A 8 3.84 -7.54 2.06
N TYR A 9 3.44 -6.82 3.10
CA TYR A 9 2.53 -7.35 4.11
C TYR A 9 1.09 -6.94 3.83
N CYS A 10 0.19 -7.90 3.99
CA CYS A 10 -1.25 -7.69 3.92
C CYS A 10 -1.76 -6.98 5.17
N ASP A 11 -2.45 -5.86 5.01
CA ASP A 11 -2.99 -5.05 6.12
C ASP A 11 -4.11 -5.76 6.89
N THR A 12 -4.64 -6.86 6.33
CA THR A 12 -5.75 -7.60 6.90
C THR A 12 -5.32 -8.80 7.73
N CYS A 13 -4.39 -9.62 7.22
CA CYS A 13 -3.96 -10.86 7.90
C CYS A 13 -2.53 -10.80 8.43
N ASP A 14 -1.80 -9.71 8.16
CA ASP A 14 -0.39 -9.51 8.52
C ASP A 14 0.59 -10.53 7.92
N GLN A 15 0.11 -11.39 7.01
CA GLN A 15 0.93 -12.35 6.29
C GLN A 15 1.52 -11.76 5.01
N LEU A 16 2.56 -12.41 4.52
CA LEU A 16 3.30 -12.01 3.34
C LEU A 16 2.46 -12.16 2.06
N ILE A 17 2.53 -11.14 1.20
CA ILE A 17 2.18 -11.15 -0.21
C ILE A 17 3.50 -11.37 -0.96
N ASN A 18 3.70 -12.52 -1.61
CA ASN A 18 5.01 -12.93 -2.12
C ASN A 18 5.38 -12.25 -3.44
N SER A 19 4.40 -11.66 -4.13
CA SER A 19 4.59 -10.92 -5.38
C SER A 19 3.49 -9.88 -5.57
N PRO A 20 3.72 -8.80 -6.36
CA PRO A 20 2.67 -7.81 -6.61
C PRO A 20 1.43 -8.40 -7.32
N SER A 21 1.55 -9.54 -8.02
CA SER A 21 0.43 -10.25 -8.62
C SER A 21 -0.47 -10.98 -7.61
N GLU A 22 0.02 -11.21 -6.39
CA GLU A 22 -0.75 -11.81 -5.30
C GLU A 22 -1.51 -10.76 -4.47
N GLY A 23 -1.25 -9.47 -4.70
CA GLY A 23 -1.81 -8.37 -3.92
C GLY A 23 -2.77 -7.47 -4.70
N MET A 24 -3.55 -6.71 -3.94
CA MET A 24 -4.46 -5.66 -4.40
C MET A 24 -4.24 -4.42 -3.54
N VAL A 25 -4.46 -3.25 -4.13
CA VAL A 25 -4.73 -2.02 -3.39
C VAL A 25 -6.23 -1.77 -3.47
N GLU A 26 -6.88 -1.59 -2.33
CA GLU A 26 -8.29 -1.18 -2.24
C GLU A 26 -8.42 0.17 -1.53
N TRP A 27 -9.43 0.95 -1.92
CA TRP A 27 -9.78 2.23 -1.31
C TRP A 27 -11.27 2.52 -1.48
N ILE A 28 -11.77 3.56 -0.81
CA ILE A 28 -13.13 4.08 -0.99
C ILE A 28 -13.05 5.39 -1.78
N GLU A 29 -13.87 5.52 -2.80
CA GLU A 29 -13.94 6.72 -3.65
C GLU A 29 -15.34 6.87 -4.26
N ALA A 30 -16.17 7.71 -3.65
CA ALA A 30 -17.44 8.11 -4.22
C ALA A 30 -17.23 9.19 -5.30
N THR A 31 -18.18 9.30 -6.24
CA THR A 31 -18.09 10.29 -7.32
C THR A 31 -18.05 11.70 -6.76
N GLY A 32 -16.94 12.41 -6.98
CA GLY A 32 -16.73 13.79 -6.51
C GLY A 32 -16.24 13.89 -5.07
N GLU A 33 -15.92 12.77 -4.41
CA GLU A 33 -15.33 12.75 -3.07
C GLU A 33 -13.87 12.29 -3.13
N PRO A 34 -12.99 12.81 -2.26
CA PRO A 34 -11.60 12.36 -2.19
C PRO A 34 -11.50 10.88 -1.77
N ALA A 35 -10.54 10.16 -2.37
CA ALA A 35 -10.21 8.79 -2.03
C ALA A 35 -9.64 8.68 -0.61
N HIS A 36 -9.98 7.61 0.10
CA HIS A 36 -9.54 7.33 1.46
C HIS A 36 -9.58 5.83 1.78
N SER A 37 -9.09 5.45 2.97
CA SER A 37 -9.05 4.05 3.42
C SER A 37 -8.24 3.13 2.50
N PHE A 38 -7.03 3.54 2.14
CA PHE A 38 -6.12 2.76 1.29
C PHE A 38 -5.52 1.57 2.04
N ASN A 39 -5.71 0.36 1.51
CA ASN A 39 -5.13 -0.87 2.06
C ASN A 39 -4.40 -1.69 0.99
N ILE A 40 -3.29 -2.33 1.37
CA ILE A 40 -2.65 -3.39 0.59
C ILE A 40 -3.08 -4.75 1.16
N VAL A 41 -3.77 -5.55 0.36
CA VAL A 41 -4.36 -6.82 0.80
C VAL A 41 -4.06 -7.96 -0.16
N HIS A 42 -4.15 -9.21 0.27
CA HIS A 42 -4.11 -10.35 -0.64
C HIS A 42 -5.28 -10.28 -1.63
N HIS A 43 -4.99 -10.45 -2.92
CA HIS A 43 -5.98 -10.78 -3.91
C HIS A 43 -6.68 -12.10 -3.51
N VAL A 44 -8.00 -12.18 -3.64
CA VAL A 44 -8.82 -13.34 -3.22
C VAL A 44 -8.19 -14.72 -3.51
N PRO A 45 -7.69 -15.05 -4.72
CA PRO A 45 -6.99 -16.31 -5.00
C PRO A 45 -5.86 -16.70 -4.04
N HIS A 46 -5.16 -15.70 -3.50
CA HIS A 46 -3.94 -15.85 -2.72
C HIS A 46 -4.18 -15.50 -1.24
N SER A 47 -5.43 -15.21 -0.88
CA SER A 47 -5.77 -14.87 0.49
C SER A 47 -5.74 -16.12 1.38
N PRO A 48 -4.97 -16.12 2.49
CA PRO A 48 -4.94 -17.24 3.44
C PRO A 48 -6.27 -17.44 4.17
N ARG A 49 -7.20 -16.48 4.05
CA ARG A 49 -8.56 -16.56 4.61
C ARG A 49 -9.57 -17.28 3.71
N VAL A 50 -9.17 -17.68 2.50
CA VAL A 50 -10.03 -18.44 1.59
C VAL A 50 -9.60 -19.90 1.64
N ASP A 51 -10.55 -20.79 1.93
CA ASP A 51 -10.32 -22.22 1.78
C ASP A 51 -10.17 -22.53 0.28
N PRO A 52 -9.00 -23.04 -0.17
CA PRO A 52 -8.78 -23.35 -1.59
C PRO A 52 -9.72 -24.43 -2.13
N ASN A 53 -10.38 -25.20 -1.25
CA ASN A 53 -11.32 -26.25 -1.63
C ASN A 53 -12.74 -25.72 -1.85
N VAL A 54 -13.03 -24.46 -1.52
CA VAL A 54 -14.34 -23.84 -1.77
C VAL A 54 -14.35 -23.24 -3.18
N PRO A 55 -15.17 -23.73 -4.12
CA PRO A 55 -15.27 -23.15 -5.45
C PRO A 55 -15.71 -21.69 -5.36
N ARG A 56 -15.11 -20.81 -6.19
CA ARG A 56 -15.47 -19.38 -6.23
C ARG A 56 -16.90 -19.09 -6.70
N SER A 57 -17.57 -20.10 -7.25
CA SER A 57 -18.98 -20.05 -7.64
C SER A 57 -19.94 -20.19 -6.46
N VAL A 58 -19.45 -20.55 -5.26
CA VAL A 58 -20.28 -20.66 -4.06
C VAL A 58 -20.62 -19.26 -3.57
N GLU A 59 -21.92 -19.02 -3.35
CA GLU A 59 -22.44 -17.76 -2.80
C GLU A 59 -22.70 -17.90 -1.28
N PRO A 60 -22.33 -16.92 -0.45
CA PRO A 60 -21.62 -15.69 -0.83
C PRO A 60 -20.17 -15.99 -1.20
N ARG A 61 -19.65 -15.29 -2.22
CA ARG A 61 -18.26 -15.47 -2.65
C ARG A 61 -17.29 -15.24 -1.47
N PRO A 62 -16.18 -16.01 -1.40
CA PRO A 62 -15.14 -15.77 -0.41
C PRO A 62 -14.53 -14.38 -0.60
N GLN A 63 -14.60 -13.55 0.45
CA GLN A 63 -14.09 -12.17 0.41
C GLN A 63 -12.58 -12.10 0.66
N GLY A 64 -12.01 -13.17 1.21
CA GLY A 64 -10.58 -13.26 1.50
C GLY A 64 -10.10 -12.17 2.47
N CYS A 65 -9.11 -11.39 2.04
CA CYS A 65 -8.49 -10.34 2.85
C CYS A 65 -9.05 -8.93 2.57
N TYR A 66 -10.09 -8.79 1.75
CA TYR A 66 -10.66 -7.47 1.45
C TYR A 66 -11.36 -6.87 2.68
N GLN A 67 -11.03 -5.62 3.00
CA GLN A 67 -11.63 -4.89 4.12
C GLN A 67 -12.88 -4.12 3.68
N HIS A 68 -12.98 -3.75 2.39
CA HIS A 68 -14.06 -2.91 1.86
C HIS A 68 -15.16 -3.70 1.13
N HIS A 69 -15.24 -5.01 1.34
CA HIS A 69 -16.16 -5.88 0.62
C HIS A 69 -17.66 -5.54 0.84
N ASP A 70 -17.99 -4.93 1.98
CA ASP A 70 -19.34 -4.51 2.36
C ASP A 70 -19.61 -3.03 2.09
N LYS A 71 -18.62 -2.27 1.60
CA LYS A 71 -18.71 -0.83 1.40
C LYS A 71 -19.17 -0.48 -0.01
N SER A 72 -20.06 0.50 -0.11
CA SER A 72 -20.35 1.20 -1.36
C SER A 72 -19.10 1.98 -1.81
N HIS A 73 -18.97 2.19 -3.12
CA HIS A 73 -17.88 3.00 -3.70
C HIS A 73 -16.47 2.44 -3.43
N ARG A 74 -16.35 1.13 -3.21
CA ARG A 74 -15.05 0.48 -3.18
C ARG A 74 -14.43 0.51 -4.58
N SER A 75 -13.15 0.82 -4.60
CA SER A 75 -12.29 0.70 -5.76
C SER A 75 -11.15 -0.25 -5.42
N ASP A 76 -10.77 -1.10 -6.37
CA ASP A 76 -9.67 -2.04 -6.19
C ASP A 76 -8.88 -2.21 -7.49
N VAL A 77 -7.55 -2.24 -7.36
CA VAL A 77 -6.63 -2.43 -8.49
C VAL A 77 -5.48 -3.33 -8.03
N GLY A 78 -4.99 -4.19 -8.93
CA GLY A 78 -3.86 -5.08 -8.65
C GLY A 78 -2.63 -4.31 -8.18
N LEU A 79 -1.96 -4.80 -7.13
CA LEU A 79 -0.80 -4.14 -6.51
C LEU A 79 0.34 -3.89 -7.51
N SER A 80 0.47 -4.74 -8.54
CA SER A 80 1.41 -4.54 -9.64
C SER A 80 1.22 -3.24 -10.44
N ASN A 81 0.03 -2.61 -10.37
CA ASN A 81 -0.21 -1.31 -11.00
C ASN A 81 0.23 -0.13 -10.14
N PHE A 82 0.72 -0.37 -8.91
CA PHE A 82 1.23 0.65 -8.00
C PHE A 82 2.74 0.63 -7.84
N THR A 83 3.44 -0.37 -8.41
CA THR A 83 4.91 -0.48 -8.34
C THR A 83 5.59 -0.05 -9.65
N GLY A 84 6.83 0.40 -9.54
CA GLY A 84 7.65 0.84 -10.68
C GLY A 84 7.10 2.09 -11.39
N GLU A 85 7.58 2.34 -12.61
CA GLU A 85 7.25 3.55 -13.38
C GLU A 85 5.75 3.70 -13.68
N LYS A 86 5.07 2.59 -14.00
CA LYS A 86 3.61 2.60 -14.20
C LYS A 86 2.88 2.89 -12.90
N GLY A 87 3.37 2.33 -11.80
CA GLY A 87 2.90 2.63 -10.45
C GLY A 87 3.03 4.10 -10.07
N LEU A 88 4.13 4.72 -10.47
CA LEU A 88 4.32 6.15 -10.24
C LEU A 88 3.27 6.98 -10.97
N VAL A 89 2.93 6.64 -12.22
CA VAL A 89 1.84 7.30 -12.96
C VAL A 89 0.50 7.12 -12.25
N MET A 90 0.21 5.90 -11.77
CA MET A 90 -1.02 5.61 -11.00
C MET A 90 -1.08 6.41 -9.70
N LEU A 91 0.02 6.55 -8.97
CA LEU A 91 0.06 7.33 -7.73
C LEU A 91 -0.06 8.84 -8.01
N LEU A 92 0.61 9.35 -9.03
CA LEU A 92 0.55 10.76 -9.39
C LEU A 92 -0.86 11.20 -9.80
N HIS A 93 -1.68 10.29 -10.36
CA HIS A 93 -3.09 10.54 -10.65
C HIS A 93 -3.87 11.04 -9.42
N PHE A 94 -3.56 10.54 -8.22
CA PHE A 94 -4.21 11.00 -6.99
C PHE A 94 -3.78 12.41 -6.53
N ILE A 95 -2.66 12.91 -7.06
CA ILE A 95 -2.14 14.25 -6.76
C ILE A 95 -2.63 15.26 -7.80
N ASP A 96 -2.51 14.89 -9.07
CA ASP A 96 -2.90 15.69 -10.22
C ASP A 96 -3.06 14.80 -11.47
N ILE A 97 -4.22 14.87 -12.11
CA ILE A 97 -4.49 14.16 -13.38
C ILE A 97 -3.86 14.85 -14.60
N GLY A 98 -3.37 16.08 -14.42
CA GLY A 98 -2.62 16.86 -15.38
C GLY A 98 -3.50 17.76 -16.27
N PRO A 99 -2.89 18.79 -16.89
CA PRO A 99 -3.59 19.87 -17.60
C PRO A 99 -4.31 19.43 -18.87
N TYR A 100 -3.99 18.25 -19.41
CA TYR A 100 -4.70 17.68 -20.55
C TYR A 100 -6.12 17.23 -20.18
N HIS A 101 -6.32 16.76 -18.94
CA HIS A 101 -7.60 16.29 -18.44
C HIS A 101 -8.32 17.35 -17.59
N ALA A 102 -7.58 18.11 -16.78
CA ALA A 102 -8.09 19.23 -15.98
C ALA A 102 -7.26 20.48 -16.29
N PRO A 103 -7.72 21.37 -17.18
CA PRO A 103 -6.96 22.59 -17.54
C PRO A 103 -6.63 23.51 -16.36
N ASN A 104 -7.41 23.40 -15.27
CA ASN A 104 -7.16 24.05 -14.00
C ASN A 104 -6.75 23.00 -12.96
N TYR A 105 -5.91 23.40 -12.00
CA TYR A 105 -5.56 22.51 -10.90
C TYR A 105 -6.72 22.40 -9.90
N ASP A 106 -7.28 21.18 -9.79
CA ASP A 106 -8.44 20.88 -8.94
C ASP A 106 -8.06 20.41 -7.52
N GLY A 107 -6.75 20.35 -7.21
CA GLY A 107 -6.26 19.84 -5.94
C GLY A 107 -5.95 18.34 -5.98
N VAL A 108 -5.62 17.78 -4.82
CA VAL A 108 -5.40 16.34 -4.64
C VAL A 108 -6.75 15.61 -4.51
N SER A 109 -6.82 14.37 -5.00
CA SER A 109 -8.03 13.54 -4.93
C SER A 109 -7.98 12.51 -3.80
N PHE A 110 -7.28 12.80 -2.70
CA PHE A 110 -7.29 12.00 -1.47
C PHE A 110 -7.65 12.84 -0.24
N GLU A 111 -8.32 12.23 0.74
CA GLU A 111 -8.76 12.92 1.96
C GLU A 111 -7.58 13.18 2.91
N ASN A 112 -6.71 12.17 3.09
CA ASN A 112 -5.65 12.19 4.09
C ASN A 112 -4.26 12.01 3.44
N GLY A 113 -3.48 13.09 3.40
CA GLY A 113 -2.14 13.06 2.83
C GLY A 113 -1.16 12.12 3.54
N ARG A 114 -1.33 11.84 4.84
CA ARG A 114 -0.46 10.88 5.55
C ARG A 114 -0.75 9.45 5.13
N GLU A 115 -2.01 9.12 4.96
CA GLU A 115 -2.46 7.81 4.49
C GLU A 115 -1.96 7.55 3.06
N PHE A 116 -2.19 8.51 2.16
CA PHE A 116 -1.71 8.40 0.78
C PHE A 116 -0.17 8.33 0.71
N THR A 117 0.53 9.13 1.51
CA THR A 117 2.01 9.08 1.58
C THR A 117 2.51 7.73 2.09
N GLU A 118 1.79 7.09 3.02
CA GLU A 118 2.13 5.75 3.49
C GLU A 118 2.01 4.72 2.36
N LEU A 119 0.90 4.72 1.62
CA LEU A 119 0.76 3.88 0.42
C LEU A 119 1.91 4.13 -0.57
N PHE A 120 2.17 5.40 -0.90
CA PHE A 120 3.23 5.80 -1.84
C PHE A 120 4.59 5.23 -1.41
N ARG A 121 4.99 5.43 -0.15
CA ARG A 121 6.27 4.92 0.37
C ARG A 121 6.32 3.40 0.32
N ARG A 122 5.25 2.71 0.72
CA ARG A 122 5.21 1.24 0.71
C ARG A 122 5.48 0.66 -0.67
N VAL A 123 4.91 1.26 -1.73
CA VAL A 123 4.96 0.71 -3.09
C VAL A 123 6.04 1.31 -4.00
N GLN A 124 6.72 2.39 -3.58
CA GLN A 124 7.76 3.05 -4.38
C GLN A 124 9.11 3.20 -3.67
N LEU A 125 9.19 3.08 -2.34
CA LEU A 125 10.43 3.28 -1.60
C LEU A 125 11.02 1.93 -1.16
N PRO A 126 12.15 1.48 -1.75
CA PRO A 126 12.78 0.22 -1.39
C PRO A 126 13.02 0.12 0.12
N TYR A 127 12.82 -1.09 0.67
CA TYR A 127 12.96 -1.43 2.10
C TYR A 127 11.92 -0.82 3.05
N TYR A 128 11.09 0.13 2.61
CA TYR A 128 10.14 0.83 3.51
C TYR A 128 9.11 -0.11 4.13
N GLU A 129 8.53 -1.03 3.36
CA GLU A 129 7.48 -1.94 3.82
C GLU A 129 7.92 -2.84 4.98
N GLU A 130 9.17 -3.28 4.99
CA GLU A 130 9.74 -4.04 6.11
C GLU A 130 10.20 -3.10 7.23
N ALA A 131 10.91 -2.01 6.90
CA ALA A 131 11.46 -1.07 7.87
C ALA A 131 10.38 -0.43 8.76
N ARG A 132 9.21 -0.08 8.20
CA ARG A 132 8.09 0.52 8.94
C ARG A 132 7.60 -0.34 10.11
N ARG A 133 7.72 -1.66 10.02
CA ARG A 133 7.33 -2.58 11.09
C ARG A 133 8.26 -2.52 12.30
N HIS A 134 9.47 -2.01 12.10
CA HIS A 134 10.47 -1.85 13.14
C HIS A 134 10.57 -0.42 13.68
N TRP A 135 9.78 0.52 13.15
CA TRP A 135 9.91 1.95 13.44
C TRP A 135 9.74 2.27 14.93
N ASP A 136 8.81 1.60 15.61
CA ASP A 136 8.61 1.79 17.05
C ASP A 136 9.79 1.33 17.89
N LYS A 137 10.43 0.23 17.49
CA LYS A 137 11.65 -0.26 18.15
C LYS A 137 12.83 0.68 17.86
N ALA A 138 13.01 1.08 16.61
CA ALA A 138 14.06 2.03 16.21
C ALA A 138 13.94 3.39 16.92
N LYS A 139 12.72 3.93 17.06
CA LYS A 139 12.45 5.16 17.83
C LYS A 139 12.83 5.01 19.31
N ARG A 140 12.42 3.91 19.96
CA ARG A 140 12.73 3.69 21.38
C ARG A 140 14.23 3.56 21.66
N ASP A 141 14.98 3.06 20.70
CA ASP A 141 16.44 2.91 20.79
C ASP A 141 17.21 4.20 20.42
N GLY A 142 16.52 5.29 20.10
CA GLY A 142 17.13 6.56 19.70
C GLY A 142 17.77 6.54 18.30
N PHE A 143 17.44 5.55 17.45
CA PHE A 143 18.07 5.39 16.14
C PHE A 143 17.87 6.61 15.22
N PHE A 144 16.75 7.31 15.38
CA PHE A 144 16.40 8.50 14.58
C PHE A 144 16.75 9.82 15.29
N ASP A 145 17.44 9.80 16.44
CA ASP A 145 17.72 11.00 17.22
C ASP A 145 18.65 11.95 16.45
N GLY A 146 18.28 13.24 16.39
CA GLY A 146 19.03 14.26 15.65
C GLY A 146 18.93 14.15 14.12
N SER A 147 18.11 13.24 13.60
CA SER A 147 17.88 13.07 12.16
C SER A 147 16.97 14.17 11.60
N ASN A 148 17.15 14.52 10.32
CA ASN A 148 16.18 15.35 9.59
C ASN A 148 15.06 14.49 8.97
N GLU A 149 14.04 15.17 8.45
CA GLU A 149 12.82 14.56 7.92
C GLU A 149 13.06 13.70 6.69
N MET A 150 14.14 13.91 5.94
CA MET A 150 14.46 13.14 4.74
C MET A 150 15.32 11.91 5.03
N TRP A 151 16.28 12.03 5.96
CA TRP A 151 17.27 11.00 6.24
C TRP A 151 16.63 9.66 6.64
N ILE A 152 15.60 9.71 7.48
CA ILE A 152 14.87 8.53 7.97
C ILE A 152 14.20 7.71 6.85
N TYR A 153 14.05 8.27 5.66
CA TYR A 153 13.43 7.63 4.49
C TYR A 153 14.44 7.29 3.37
N GLN A 154 15.75 7.49 3.57
CA GLN A 154 16.72 7.11 2.55
C GLN A 154 16.85 5.57 2.45
N PRO A 155 16.95 4.97 1.25
CA PRO A 155 16.94 3.52 1.10
C PRO A 155 18.04 2.77 1.86
N ASP A 156 19.23 3.34 1.98
CA ASP A 156 20.33 2.80 2.79
C ASP A 156 19.99 2.81 4.29
N VAL A 157 19.40 3.91 4.78
CA VAL A 157 18.92 4.03 6.17
C VAL A 157 17.81 3.02 6.46
N LEU A 158 16.81 2.89 5.57
CA LEU A 158 15.72 1.92 5.71
C LEU A 158 16.26 0.48 5.71
N LYS A 159 17.24 0.19 4.86
CA LYS A 159 17.92 -1.11 4.84
C LYS A 159 18.65 -1.39 6.15
N ASP A 160 19.27 -0.37 6.75
CA ASP A 160 19.96 -0.51 8.04
C ASP A 160 18.97 -0.70 9.20
N VAL A 161 17.81 -0.05 9.16
CA VAL A 161 16.70 -0.33 10.09
C VAL A 161 16.32 -1.81 10.01
N VAL A 162 16.09 -2.35 8.82
CA VAL A 162 15.78 -3.78 8.66
C VAL A 162 16.89 -4.66 9.24
N LYS A 163 18.16 -4.46 8.85
CA LYS A 163 19.29 -5.29 9.34
C LYS A 163 19.42 -5.28 10.86
N ARG A 164 19.14 -4.15 11.51
CA ARG A 164 19.35 -3.97 12.95
C ARG A 164 18.18 -4.49 13.78
N TYR A 165 16.97 -4.50 13.23
CA TYR A 165 15.76 -4.68 14.00
C TYR A 165 14.93 -5.92 13.66
N THR A 166 15.29 -6.65 12.59
CA THR A 166 14.80 -8.01 12.31
C THR A 166 15.42 -9.05 13.23
#